data_AF-A0A2P7QKD2-F1
#
_entry.id   AF-A0A2P7QKD2-F1
#
_cell.length_a   1.000
_cell.length_b   1.000
_cell.length_c   1.000
_cell.angle_alpha   90.00
_cell.angle_beta   90.00
_cell.angle_gamma   90.00
#
_symmetry.space_group_name_H-M   'P 1'
#
loop_
_entity.id
_entity.type
_entity.pdbx_description
1 polymer ?
#
loop_
_entity_poly.entity_id
_entity_poly.type
_entity_poly.pdbx_seq_one_letter_code
_entity_poly.pdbx_strand_id
1 'polypeptide(L)'
;MRALVIGDDTRSFLAIVRSLGRAGWEVDAAPYDFSSAALASRYIREIHRLPPYSLSADRWVARLQDLIGLQNYNLVIPCDDRGLIPLQRHAASFAGPALALPNEEAMATFFDKAETRRLAASLGVPIAPGKPLDDRDDAQSLEERFGLPLALKPRSSYTLGQAGAKDSVRIVHDVPQLRETLAEIRDRSTWLVEGFFRGEGVGVSVLADRGAIVLAFQHCRLAEASETGGSSSRIGEPLDARLMEAVAALAKATALHGVAMFEFRRAPESGRFILLEVNCRFWGSLPLAVASGADFPAAAAALYVAGAAEPGADIRIGLVLRDLGGEYYRVLRTASAATSSAGKIGRAAVGLGRLALALPFGRKFDSHAADDPAPWHRQRGQMARTIFAALAKRLTSASRRRRRARAALRRLHARGHEGRRAIVMLCHGNICRSPFAEQRLRAKATAARLDLDIVSAGTIGLEGRRSPDQAISAARALGTDLAGHRSRFLDVEQARAAGAVIVFDDRNVDELHRLGLNGDINLLRLPDLTGRAEIGDPYGHGPEAFARVYGEIDEAVDRLVAGIRGAAR
;
A
#
# COMPACT_ATOMS: atom_id res chain seq x y z
N MET A 1 -13.24 7.30 -26.28
CA MET A 1 -13.47 7.85 -24.93
C MET A 1 -12.17 7.79 -24.15
N ARG A 2 -11.97 8.67 -23.17
CA ARG A 2 -10.75 8.77 -22.37
C ARG A 2 -11.05 8.51 -20.89
N ALA A 3 -10.21 7.72 -20.23
CA ALA A 3 -10.36 7.40 -18.82
C ALA A 3 -9.08 7.71 -18.03
N LEU A 4 -9.25 8.24 -16.82
CA LEU A 4 -8.18 8.34 -15.83
C LEU A 4 -8.37 7.25 -14.77
N VAL A 5 -7.37 6.41 -14.58
CA VAL A 5 -7.40 5.34 -13.56
C VAL A 5 -6.43 5.68 -12.44
N ILE A 6 -6.94 5.85 -11.22
CA ILE A 6 -6.17 6.23 -10.03
C ILE A 6 -5.83 4.99 -9.20
N GLY A 7 -4.56 4.60 -9.18
CA GLY A 7 -4.07 3.40 -8.51
C GLY A 7 -2.77 2.88 -9.13
N ASP A 8 -2.24 1.78 -8.61
CA ASP A 8 -0.98 1.24 -9.11
C ASP A 8 -0.80 -0.28 -8.95
N ASP A 9 -1.75 -1.03 -8.37
CA ASP A 9 -1.51 -2.45 -8.11
C ASP A 9 -1.60 -3.35 -9.36
N THR A 10 -0.98 -4.53 -9.30
CA THR A 10 -1.02 -5.52 -10.39
C THR A 10 -2.30 -6.37 -10.38
N ARG A 11 -3.33 -5.95 -9.63
CA ARG A 11 -4.60 -6.65 -9.42
C ARG A 11 -5.75 -5.81 -9.96
N SER A 12 -6.41 -5.00 -9.12
CA SER A 12 -7.57 -4.21 -9.53
C SER A 12 -7.17 -3.16 -10.58
N PHE A 13 -6.10 -2.40 -10.33
CA PHE A 13 -5.67 -1.33 -11.24
C PHE A 13 -5.29 -1.87 -12.62
N LEU A 14 -4.42 -2.88 -12.67
CA LEU A 14 -4.01 -3.48 -13.94
C LEU A 14 -5.17 -4.14 -14.70
N ALA A 15 -6.12 -4.76 -14.00
CA ALA A 15 -7.31 -5.35 -14.62
C ALA A 15 -8.22 -4.28 -15.23
N ILE A 16 -8.43 -3.14 -14.55
CA ILE A 16 -9.20 -2.00 -15.08
C ILE A 16 -8.54 -1.43 -16.33
N VAL A 17 -7.23 -1.13 -16.26
CA VAL A 17 -6.44 -0.59 -17.38
C VAL A 17 -6.57 -1.50 -18.61
N ARG A 18 -6.40 -2.81 -18.44
CA ARG A 18 -6.49 -3.78 -19.54
C ARG A 18 -7.89 -3.92 -20.10
N SER A 19 -8.92 -3.95 -19.24
CA SER A 19 -10.31 -4.04 -19.67
C SER A 19 -10.69 -2.84 -20.54
N LEU A 20 -10.48 -1.63 -20.04
CA LEU A 20 -10.79 -0.40 -20.77
C LEU A 20 -9.99 -0.28 -22.07
N GLY A 21 -8.69 -0.58 -22.02
CA GLY A 21 -7.83 -0.55 -23.21
C GLY A 21 -8.26 -1.55 -24.29
N ARG A 22 -8.70 -2.76 -23.91
CA ARG A 22 -9.28 -3.75 -24.85
C ARG A 22 -10.62 -3.30 -25.41
N ALA A 23 -11.39 -2.54 -24.64
CA ALA A 23 -12.63 -1.91 -25.07
C ALA A 23 -12.41 -0.62 -25.90
N GLY A 24 -11.15 -0.28 -26.25
CA GLY A 24 -10.83 0.85 -27.12
C GLY A 24 -10.78 2.22 -26.42
N TRP A 25 -10.71 2.25 -25.08
CA TRP A 25 -10.50 3.49 -24.34
C TRP A 25 -9.04 3.92 -24.37
N GLU A 26 -8.81 5.24 -24.45
CA GLU A 26 -7.51 5.82 -24.11
C GLU A 26 -7.40 5.92 -22.60
N VAL A 27 -6.45 5.18 -22.01
CA VAL A 27 -6.31 5.08 -20.55
C VAL A 27 -5.06 5.81 -20.08
N ASP A 28 -5.26 6.79 -19.20
CA ASP A 28 -4.21 7.44 -18.45
C ASP A 28 -4.18 6.92 -17.01
N ALA A 29 -3.01 6.93 -16.38
CA ALA A 29 -2.80 6.43 -15.02
C ALA A 29 -2.37 7.55 -14.06
N ALA A 30 -2.88 7.52 -12.83
CA ALA A 30 -2.38 8.33 -11.72
C ALA A 30 -1.95 7.42 -10.54
N PRO A 31 -0.70 6.92 -10.53
CA PRO A 31 -0.21 6.03 -9.48
C PRO A 31 0.25 6.75 -8.22
N TYR A 32 0.23 6.02 -7.10
CA TYR A 32 0.93 6.42 -5.88
C TYR A 32 2.37 5.87 -5.84
N ASP A 33 2.57 4.70 -6.45
CA ASP A 33 3.87 4.03 -6.58
C ASP A 33 4.32 3.95 -8.06
N PHE A 34 5.23 4.83 -8.44
CA PHE A 34 5.85 4.90 -9.76
C PHE A 34 6.81 3.73 -10.05
N SER A 35 7.15 2.94 -9.04
CA SER A 35 7.93 1.72 -9.24
C SER A 35 7.07 0.54 -9.69
N SER A 36 5.74 0.62 -9.57
CA SER A 36 4.83 -0.49 -9.85
C SER A 36 5.06 -1.16 -11.21
N ALA A 37 4.92 -2.49 -11.23
CA ALA A 37 4.97 -3.26 -12.46
C ALA A 37 3.76 -3.02 -13.38
N ALA A 38 2.60 -2.64 -12.82
CA ALA A 38 1.39 -2.40 -13.59
C ALA A 38 1.54 -1.23 -14.59
N LEU A 39 2.40 -0.27 -14.26
CA LEU A 39 2.71 0.91 -15.09
C LEU A 39 3.45 0.57 -16.39
N ALA A 40 3.89 -0.69 -16.57
CA ALA A 40 4.46 -1.15 -17.84
C ALA A 40 3.39 -1.67 -18.81
N SER A 41 2.10 -1.57 -18.48
CA SER A 41 1.03 -2.02 -19.38
C SER A 41 1.01 -1.18 -20.65
N ARG A 42 0.92 -1.84 -21.81
CA ARG A 42 0.83 -1.16 -23.11
C ARG A 42 -0.45 -0.36 -23.30
N TYR A 43 -1.46 -0.61 -22.48
CA TYR A 43 -2.75 0.08 -22.53
C TYR A 43 -2.73 1.43 -21.81
N ILE A 44 -1.64 1.75 -21.09
CA ILE A 44 -1.43 3.06 -20.48
C ILE A 44 -0.83 3.99 -21.54
N ARG A 45 -1.54 5.07 -21.84
CA ARG A 45 -1.11 6.13 -22.77
C ARG A 45 -0.18 7.13 -22.07
N GLU A 46 -0.59 7.64 -20.91
CA GLU A 46 0.17 8.64 -20.15
C GLU A 46 0.08 8.39 -18.64
N ILE A 47 1.13 8.77 -17.90
CA ILE A 47 1.22 8.61 -16.44
C ILE A 47 1.32 10.00 -15.80
N HIS A 48 0.38 10.31 -14.93
CA HIS A 48 0.26 11.60 -14.25
C HIS A 48 0.62 11.49 -12.77
N ARG A 49 1.23 12.55 -12.23
CA ARG A 49 1.47 12.69 -10.79
C ARG A 49 0.40 13.54 -10.15
N LEU A 50 -0.26 12.97 -9.14
CA LEU A 50 -1.02 13.72 -8.14
C LEU A 50 -0.17 13.87 -6.87
N PRO A 51 -0.16 15.03 -6.21
CA PRO A 51 0.48 15.16 -4.90
C PRO A 51 -0.21 14.21 -3.91
N PRO A 52 0.43 13.71 -2.84
CA PRO A 52 -0.30 12.93 -1.85
C PRO A 52 -1.42 13.74 -1.20
N TYR A 53 -2.65 13.22 -1.21
CA TYR A 53 -3.83 13.91 -0.64
C TYR A 53 -3.66 14.27 0.85
N SER A 54 -2.94 13.42 1.59
CA SER A 54 -2.67 13.63 3.02
C SER A 54 -1.73 14.82 3.33
N LEU A 55 -1.08 15.41 2.31
CA LEU A 55 -0.29 16.64 2.47
C LEU A 55 -1.15 17.89 2.35
N SER A 56 -2.03 17.92 1.35
CA SER A 56 -2.90 19.05 1.07
C SER A 56 -4.03 18.59 0.16
N ALA A 57 -5.25 18.57 0.72
CA ALA A 57 -6.45 18.28 -0.03
C ALA A 57 -6.62 19.28 -1.19
N ASP A 58 -6.42 20.58 -0.93
CA ASP A 58 -6.59 21.64 -1.94
C ASP A 58 -5.62 21.47 -3.11
N ARG A 59 -4.33 21.18 -2.86
CA ARG A 59 -3.37 20.94 -3.94
C ARG A 59 -3.69 19.67 -4.73
N TRP A 60 -4.23 18.64 -4.08
CA TRP A 60 -4.68 17.42 -4.76
C TRP A 60 -5.88 17.70 -5.67
N VAL A 61 -6.89 18.40 -5.14
CA VAL A 61 -8.10 18.78 -5.89
C VAL A 61 -7.74 19.67 -7.07
N ALA A 62 -6.98 20.74 -6.85
CA ALA A 62 -6.55 21.65 -7.91
C ALA A 62 -5.80 20.91 -9.02
N ARG A 63 -4.84 20.04 -8.65
CA ARG A 63 -4.07 19.27 -9.64
C ARG A 63 -4.96 18.31 -10.45
N LEU A 64 -5.94 17.67 -9.82
CA LEU A 64 -6.86 16.78 -10.52
C LEU A 64 -7.84 17.56 -11.42
N GLN A 65 -8.31 18.74 -10.99
CA GLN A 65 -9.11 19.64 -11.82
C GLN A 65 -8.35 20.09 -13.07
N ASP A 66 -7.11 20.55 -12.91
CA ASP A 66 -6.24 20.92 -14.04
C ASP A 66 -6.10 19.75 -15.01
N LEU A 67 -5.88 18.55 -14.49
CA LEU A 67 -5.69 17.37 -15.31
C LEU A 67 -6.98 16.99 -16.07
N ILE A 68 -8.13 17.06 -15.42
CA ILE A 68 -9.45 16.82 -16.05
C ILE A 68 -9.69 17.85 -17.15
N GLY A 69 -9.43 19.13 -16.89
CA GLY A 69 -9.62 20.21 -17.87
C GLY A 69 -8.68 20.12 -19.08
N LEU A 70 -7.44 19.68 -18.88
CA LEU A 70 -6.45 19.52 -19.96
C LEU A 70 -6.69 18.28 -20.82
N GLN A 71 -7.14 17.18 -20.21
CA GLN A 71 -7.24 15.88 -20.89
C GLN A 71 -8.67 15.51 -21.31
N ASN A 72 -9.69 16.25 -20.87
CA ASN A 72 -11.10 16.02 -21.24
C ASN A 72 -11.53 14.55 -21.04
N TYR A 73 -11.30 14.01 -19.85
CA TYR A 73 -11.71 12.63 -19.55
C TYR A 73 -13.23 12.49 -19.60
N ASN A 74 -13.69 11.31 -20.04
CA ASN A 74 -15.09 10.90 -19.92
C ASN A 74 -15.35 10.19 -18.60
N LEU A 75 -14.32 9.55 -18.03
CA LEU A 75 -14.45 8.71 -16.85
C LEU A 75 -13.21 8.83 -15.94
N VAL A 76 -13.43 8.92 -14.63
CA VAL A 76 -12.38 8.78 -13.61
C VAL A 76 -12.69 7.58 -12.71
N ILE A 77 -11.75 6.64 -12.61
CA ILE A 77 -11.91 5.41 -11.82
C ILE A 77 -10.90 5.35 -10.67
N PRO A 78 -11.35 5.40 -9.40
CA PRO A 78 -10.50 5.06 -8.26
C PRO A 78 -10.42 3.53 -8.06
N CYS A 79 -9.20 2.99 -7.99
CA CYS A 79 -8.99 1.53 -7.82
C CYS A 79 -8.98 1.04 -6.38
N ASP A 80 -8.69 1.94 -5.43
CA ASP A 80 -8.54 1.64 -4.02
C ASP A 80 -8.96 2.82 -3.13
N ASP A 81 -9.01 2.57 -1.82
CA ASP A 81 -9.49 3.53 -0.81
C ASP A 81 -8.72 4.85 -0.81
N ARG A 82 -7.44 4.84 -1.23
CA ARG A 82 -6.59 6.05 -1.29
C ARG A 82 -7.07 7.03 -2.36
N GLY A 83 -7.73 6.53 -3.41
CA GLY A 83 -8.28 7.34 -4.50
C GLY A 83 -9.76 7.58 -4.32
N LEU A 84 -10.50 6.55 -3.88
CA LEU A 84 -11.94 6.58 -3.73
C LEU A 84 -12.38 7.62 -2.71
N ILE A 85 -11.76 7.64 -1.52
CA ILE A 85 -12.22 8.50 -0.43
C ILE A 85 -11.97 9.98 -0.73
N PRO A 86 -10.79 10.41 -1.21
CA PRO A 86 -10.60 11.79 -1.66
C PRO A 86 -11.57 12.18 -2.77
N LEU A 87 -11.77 11.30 -3.77
CA LEU A 87 -12.64 11.60 -4.90
C LEU A 87 -14.11 11.74 -4.46
N GLN A 88 -14.59 10.88 -3.56
CA GLN A 88 -15.94 10.98 -2.98
C GLN A 88 -16.13 12.30 -2.22
N ARG A 89 -15.18 12.67 -1.36
CA ARG A 89 -15.27 13.88 -0.53
C ARG A 89 -15.32 15.17 -1.34
N HIS A 90 -14.74 15.15 -2.52
CA HIS A 90 -14.61 16.31 -3.40
C HIS A 90 -15.37 16.12 -4.72
N ALA A 91 -16.33 15.20 -4.78
CA ALA A 91 -17.03 14.86 -6.02
C ALA A 91 -17.66 16.09 -6.69
N ALA A 92 -18.26 16.98 -5.89
CA ALA A 92 -18.87 18.23 -6.35
C ALA A 92 -17.86 19.23 -6.96
N SER A 93 -16.56 19.08 -6.68
CA SER A 93 -15.50 19.94 -7.21
C SER A 93 -15.07 19.56 -8.63
N PHE A 94 -15.50 18.40 -9.14
CA PHE A 94 -15.11 17.91 -10.46
C PHE A 94 -16.29 17.93 -11.43
N ALA A 95 -16.21 18.80 -12.44
CA ALA A 95 -17.16 18.86 -13.55
C ALA A 95 -16.54 18.23 -14.80
N GLY A 96 -17.36 17.60 -15.65
CA GLY A 96 -16.95 17.03 -16.94
C GLY A 96 -17.05 15.50 -16.99
N PRO A 97 -16.13 14.74 -16.35
CA PRO A 97 -16.14 13.28 -16.40
C PRO A 97 -17.20 12.70 -15.48
N ALA A 98 -17.70 11.52 -15.84
CA ALA A 98 -18.35 10.65 -14.86
C ALA A 98 -17.30 10.18 -13.85
N LEU A 99 -17.66 10.16 -12.58
CA LEU A 99 -16.83 9.59 -11.52
C LEU A 99 -17.39 8.21 -11.18
N ALA A 100 -16.58 7.16 -11.30
CA ALA A 100 -16.99 5.79 -10.97
C ALA A 100 -17.04 5.57 -9.44
N LEU A 101 -17.91 6.32 -8.78
CA LEU A 101 -18.09 6.40 -7.34
C LEU A 101 -19.40 5.73 -6.94
N PRO A 102 -19.40 4.84 -5.93
CA PRO A 102 -20.64 4.34 -5.39
C PRO A 102 -21.47 5.48 -4.76
N ASN A 103 -22.80 5.29 -4.71
CA ASN A 103 -23.68 6.28 -4.09
C ASN A 103 -23.36 6.48 -2.60
N GLU A 104 -23.66 7.68 -2.09
CA GLU A 104 -23.28 8.11 -0.73
C GLU A 104 -23.81 7.18 0.36
N GLU A 105 -25.05 6.69 0.24
CA GLU A 105 -25.67 5.79 1.21
C GLU A 105 -24.96 4.44 1.31
N ALA A 106 -24.63 3.83 0.16
CA ALA A 106 -23.86 2.59 0.11
C ALA A 106 -22.45 2.81 0.69
N MET A 107 -21.79 3.92 0.34
CA MET A 107 -20.48 4.28 0.90
C MET A 107 -20.53 4.45 2.42
N ALA A 108 -21.49 5.22 2.95
CA ALA A 108 -21.63 5.46 4.38
C ALA A 108 -21.90 4.16 5.16
N THR A 109 -22.69 3.26 4.59
CA THR A 109 -23.08 2.00 5.26
C THR A 109 -21.97 0.95 5.19
N PHE A 110 -21.40 0.72 4.00
CA PHE A 110 -20.50 -0.41 3.76
C PHE A 110 -19.05 -0.12 4.15
N PHE A 111 -18.66 1.16 4.24
CA PHE A 111 -17.32 1.54 4.68
C PHE A 111 -17.11 1.39 6.21
N ASP A 112 -18.21 1.38 6.99
CA ASP A 112 -18.21 1.09 8.42
C ASP A 112 -18.78 -0.29 8.71
N LYS A 113 -17.95 -1.19 9.22
CA LYS A 113 -18.35 -2.57 9.54
C LYS A 113 -19.48 -2.63 10.58
N ALA A 114 -19.58 -1.66 11.50
CA ALA A 114 -20.66 -1.62 12.47
C ALA A 114 -22.01 -1.29 11.81
N GLU A 115 -22.04 -0.32 10.89
CA GLU A 115 -23.24 0.03 10.13
C GLU A 115 -23.64 -1.08 9.16
N THR A 116 -22.66 -1.69 8.48
CA THR A 116 -22.87 -2.88 7.64
C THR A 116 -23.55 -3.99 8.42
N ARG A 117 -23.08 -4.28 9.64
CA ARG A 117 -23.69 -5.31 10.51
C ARG A 117 -25.09 -4.94 10.95
N ARG A 118 -25.32 -3.68 11.33
CA ARG A 118 -26.64 -3.20 11.74
C ARG A 118 -27.65 -3.38 10.61
N LEU A 119 -27.29 -3.00 9.39
CA LEU A 119 -28.14 -3.21 8.22
C LEU A 119 -28.34 -4.70 7.95
N ALA A 120 -27.28 -5.50 7.92
CA ALA A 120 -27.35 -6.94 7.68
C ALA A 120 -28.28 -7.65 8.69
N ALA A 121 -28.16 -7.33 9.98
CA ALA A 121 -29.04 -7.86 11.03
C ALA A 121 -30.51 -7.48 10.79
N SER A 122 -30.78 -6.22 10.42
CA SER A 122 -32.15 -5.75 10.16
C SER A 122 -32.82 -6.43 8.95
N LEU A 123 -32.01 -6.94 8.01
CA LEU A 123 -32.46 -7.67 6.82
C LEU A 123 -32.43 -9.19 7.00
N GLY A 124 -32.06 -9.69 8.19
CA GLY A 124 -31.93 -11.13 8.44
C GLY A 124 -30.73 -11.78 7.74
N VAL A 125 -29.77 -11.00 7.24
CA VAL A 125 -28.53 -11.53 6.65
C VAL A 125 -27.65 -12.09 7.76
N PRO A 126 -27.23 -13.37 7.70
CA PRO A 126 -26.40 -13.98 8.72
C PRO A 126 -25.08 -13.24 8.95
N ILE A 127 -24.74 -12.98 10.22
CA ILE A 127 -23.50 -12.33 10.65
C ILE A 127 -22.94 -13.06 11.88
N ALA A 128 -21.62 -13.01 12.10
CA ALA A 128 -21.00 -13.59 13.31
C ALA A 128 -21.57 -12.94 14.58
N PRO A 129 -21.77 -13.63 15.71
CA PRO A 129 -22.08 -12.99 16.99
C PRO A 129 -21.01 -11.98 17.37
N GLY A 130 -21.36 -10.78 17.82
CA GLY A 130 -20.38 -9.75 18.14
C GLY A 130 -20.97 -8.36 18.39
N LYS A 131 -20.11 -7.42 18.80
CA LYS A 131 -20.46 -6.00 19.06
C LYS A 131 -19.28 -5.06 18.74
N PRO A 132 -19.53 -3.76 18.51
CA PRO A 132 -18.52 -2.72 18.66
C PRO A 132 -17.92 -2.76 20.08
N LEU A 133 -16.62 -2.52 20.21
CA LEU A 133 -15.96 -2.50 21.52
C LEU A 133 -16.22 -1.18 22.26
N ASP A 134 -16.31 -1.28 23.59
CA ASP A 134 -16.35 -0.13 24.51
C ASP A 134 -15.36 -0.29 25.67
N ASP A 135 -15.17 0.78 26.45
CA ASP A 135 -14.16 0.81 27.53
C ASP A 135 -14.46 -0.15 28.68
N ARG A 136 -15.69 -0.65 28.80
CA ARG A 136 -16.09 -1.60 29.83
C ARG A 136 -15.86 -3.05 29.42
N ASP A 137 -15.56 -3.31 28.15
CA ASP A 137 -15.33 -4.66 27.67
C ASP A 137 -14.00 -5.21 28.21
N ASP A 138 -14.04 -6.35 28.88
CA ASP A 138 -12.84 -7.08 29.33
C ASP A 138 -12.76 -8.47 28.70
N ALA A 139 -11.56 -9.06 28.73
CA ALA A 139 -11.30 -10.34 28.06
C ALA A 139 -12.20 -11.48 28.57
N GLN A 140 -12.54 -11.50 29.86
CA GLN A 140 -13.34 -12.55 30.49
C GLN A 140 -14.80 -12.42 30.04
N SER A 141 -15.35 -11.20 30.12
CA SER A 141 -16.72 -10.91 29.71
C SER A 141 -16.98 -11.21 28.22
N LEU A 142 -15.99 -10.95 27.36
CA LEU A 142 -16.09 -11.20 25.93
C LEU A 142 -16.01 -12.69 25.59
N GLU A 143 -15.13 -13.44 26.26
CA GLU A 143 -15.04 -14.90 26.12
C GLU A 143 -16.35 -15.56 26.57
N GLU A 144 -16.87 -15.21 27.75
CA GLU A 144 -18.11 -15.80 28.28
C GLU A 144 -19.31 -15.54 27.35
N ARG A 145 -19.35 -14.37 26.72
CA ARG A 145 -20.47 -13.96 25.87
C ARG A 145 -20.41 -14.55 24.46
N PHE A 146 -19.24 -14.61 23.85
CA PHE A 146 -19.09 -14.92 22.41
C PHE A 146 -18.29 -16.19 22.13
N GLY A 147 -17.56 -16.71 23.11
CA GLY A 147 -16.67 -17.86 22.97
C GLY A 147 -15.39 -17.55 22.18
N LEU A 148 -14.36 -18.35 22.40
CA LEU A 148 -13.13 -18.31 21.61
C LEU A 148 -13.17 -19.30 20.43
N PRO A 149 -12.45 -19.02 19.32
CA PRO A 149 -11.65 -17.83 19.08
C PRO A 149 -12.46 -16.59 18.71
N LEU A 150 -11.91 -15.40 18.96
CA LEU A 150 -12.50 -14.11 18.63
C LEU A 150 -11.69 -13.38 17.56
N ALA A 151 -12.36 -12.62 16.70
CA ALA A 151 -11.77 -11.73 15.73
C ALA A 151 -12.00 -10.27 16.17
N LEU A 152 -10.91 -9.55 16.45
CA LEU A 152 -10.93 -8.11 16.72
C LEU A 152 -10.59 -7.38 15.42
N LYS A 153 -11.48 -6.49 14.99
CA LYS A 153 -11.35 -5.80 13.70
C LYS A 153 -11.57 -4.29 13.86
N PRO A 154 -10.82 -3.46 13.13
CA PRO A 154 -11.16 -2.05 13.01
C PRO A 154 -12.46 -1.87 12.22
N ARG A 155 -13.28 -0.89 12.63
CA ARG A 155 -14.54 -0.52 11.96
C ARG A 155 -14.34 -0.14 10.51
N SER A 156 -13.25 0.54 10.19
CA SER A 156 -12.83 0.82 8.82
C SER A 156 -11.45 0.24 8.53
N SER A 157 -11.27 -0.27 7.31
CA SER A 157 -10.00 -0.83 6.83
C SER A 157 -9.00 0.26 6.39
N TYR A 158 -9.43 1.53 6.33
CA TYR A 158 -8.58 2.66 5.95
C TYR A 158 -9.08 3.97 6.58
N THR A 159 -8.17 4.67 7.27
CA THR A 159 -8.40 6.03 7.77
C THR A 159 -7.40 6.98 7.13
N LEU A 160 -7.88 8.12 6.62
CA LEU A 160 -7.02 9.15 6.04
C LEU A 160 -6.01 9.66 7.07
N GLY A 161 -4.73 9.72 6.69
CA GLY A 161 -3.65 10.19 7.55
C GLY A 161 -3.02 9.12 8.47
N GLN A 162 -3.48 7.86 8.43
CA GLN A 162 -2.78 6.78 9.14
C GLN A 162 -1.42 6.48 8.49
N ALA A 163 -0.35 6.74 9.24
CA ALA A 163 1.01 6.40 8.86
C ALA A 163 1.27 4.89 9.08
N GLY A 164 1.12 4.10 8.04
CA GLY A 164 1.94 2.89 7.83
C GLY A 164 1.72 1.66 8.72
N ALA A 165 0.87 1.70 9.74
CA ALA A 165 0.34 0.50 10.38
C ALA A 165 -1.14 0.41 10.04
N LYS A 166 -1.52 -0.53 9.16
CA LYS A 166 -2.92 -0.94 9.08
C LYS A 166 -3.25 -1.56 10.43
N ASP A 167 -4.13 -0.93 11.19
CA ASP A 167 -4.88 -1.69 12.18
C ASP A 167 -5.50 -2.86 11.41
N SER A 168 -5.07 -4.06 11.75
CA SER A 168 -5.41 -5.27 11.00
C SER A 168 -6.26 -6.16 11.88
N VAL A 169 -7.04 -7.02 11.24
CA VAL A 169 -7.82 -8.04 11.95
C VAL A 169 -6.87 -8.90 12.78
N ARG A 170 -7.20 -9.10 14.04
CA ARG A 170 -6.45 -9.94 14.99
C ARG A 170 -7.36 -11.08 15.42
N ILE A 171 -6.91 -12.32 15.23
CA ILE A 171 -7.61 -13.50 15.72
C ILE A 171 -6.94 -13.91 17.01
N VAL A 172 -7.74 -14.02 18.07
CA VAL A 172 -7.28 -14.39 19.40
C VAL A 172 -7.90 -15.72 19.81
N HIS A 173 -7.06 -16.62 20.32
CA HIS A 173 -7.41 -18.00 20.63
C HIS A 173 -7.51 -18.30 22.12
N ASP A 174 -7.01 -17.40 22.96
CA ASP A 174 -7.03 -17.51 24.42
C ASP A 174 -7.22 -16.15 25.09
N VAL A 175 -7.63 -16.19 26.36
CA VAL A 175 -7.90 -14.98 27.19
C VAL A 175 -6.65 -14.12 27.38
N PRO A 176 -5.44 -14.66 27.66
CA PRO A 176 -4.23 -13.85 27.73
C PRO A 176 -3.97 -13.03 26.46
N GLN A 177 -4.08 -13.64 25.27
CA GLN A 177 -3.89 -12.97 23.98
C GLN A 177 -4.96 -11.90 23.73
N LEU A 178 -6.21 -12.17 24.10
CA LEU A 178 -7.30 -11.19 24.03
C LEU A 178 -7.01 -9.98 24.92
N ARG A 179 -6.55 -10.21 26.16
CA ARG A 179 -6.19 -9.15 27.11
C ARG A 179 -5.06 -8.27 26.59
N GLU A 180 -3.99 -8.88 26.06
CA GLU A 180 -2.88 -8.15 25.45
C GLU A 180 -3.34 -7.32 24.26
N THR A 181 -4.15 -7.92 23.38
CA THR A 181 -4.70 -7.23 22.21
C THR A 181 -5.57 -6.03 22.60
N LEU A 182 -6.44 -6.18 23.59
CA LEU A 182 -7.30 -5.09 24.09
C LEU A 182 -6.50 -3.96 24.75
N ALA A 183 -5.32 -4.24 25.30
CA ALA A 183 -4.44 -3.24 25.89
C ALA A 183 -3.67 -2.43 24.82
N GLU A 184 -3.43 -3.01 23.65
CA GLU A 184 -2.81 -2.32 22.52
C GLU A 184 -3.76 -1.39 21.77
N ILE A 185 -5.06 -1.66 21.83
CA ILE A 185 -6.09 -0.82 21.19
C ILE A 185 -6.28 0.46 21.99
N ARG A 186 -5.78 1.58 21.45
CA ARG A 186 -5.87 2.90 22.10
C ARG A 186 -7.28 3.47 22.15
N ASP A 187 -8.05 3.28 21.07
CA ASP A 187 -9.42 3.78 20.95
C ASP A 187 -10.33 2.62 20.55
N ARG A 188 -11.00 2.04 21.55
CA ARG A 188 -11.86 0.87 21.38
C ARG A 188 -13.13 1.17 20.56
N SER A 189 -13.58 2.42 20.53
CA SER A 189 -14.79 2.82 19.78
C SER A 189 -14.64 2.62 18.27
N THR A 190 -13.39 2.56 17.79
CA THR A 190 -13.02 2.31 16.39
C THR A 190 -12.89 0.83 16.05
N TRP A 191 -13.16 -0.08 17.00
CA TRP A 191 -13.02 -1.52 16.84
C TRP A 191 -14.32 -2.28 17.12
N LEU A 192 -14.36 -3.51 16.64
CA LEU A 192 -15.41 -4.49 16.89
C LEU A 192 -14.79 -5.84 17.25
N VAL A 193 -15.56 -6.63 18.00
CA VAL A 193 -15.23 -8.01 18.36
C VAL A 193 -16.33 -8.94 17.86
N GLU A 194 -15.92 -10.03 17.23
CA GLU A 194 -16.81 -11.05 16.66
C GLU A 194 -16.32 -12.46 16.97
N GLY A 195 -17.25 -13.39 17.13
CA GLY A 195 -16.98 -14.82 17.11
C GLY A 195 -16.30 -15.23 15.80
N PHE A 196 -15.22 -15.99 15.89
CA PHE A 196 -14.53 -16.48 14.70
C PHE A 196 -15.30 -17.62 14.04
N PHE A 197 -15.83 -17.35 12.84
CA PHE A 197 -16.50 -18.36 12.04
C PHE A 197 -15.50 -19.14 11.19
N ARG A 198 -15.39 -20.44 11.41
CA ARG A 198 -14.57 -21.34 10.57
C ARG A 198 -15.29 -21.64 9.26
N GLY A 199 -14.55 -21.61 8.16
CA GLY A 199 -15.08 -21.92 6.82
C GLY A 199 -14.23 -21.30 5.72
N GLU A 200 -14.67 -21.48 4.49
CA GLU A 200 -14.02 -20.94 3.30
C GLU A 200 -14.40 -19.46 3.10
N GLY A 201 -13.43 -18.65 2.67
CA GLY A 201 -13.70 -17.27 2.27
C GLY A 201 -14.32 -17.23 0.87
N VAL A 202 -15.51 -16.65 0.75
CA VAL A 202 -16.25 -16.50 -0.51
C VAL A 202 -16.50 -15.03 -0.77
N GLY A 203 -16.28 -14.55 -2.00
CA GLY A 203 -16.59 -13.19 -2.39
C GLY A 203 -17.63 -13.16 -3.50
N VAL A 204 -18.75 -12.46 -3.28
CA VAL A 204 -19.76 -12.17 -4.29
C VAL A 204 -19.60 -10.72 -4.71
N SER A 205 -19.24 -10.52 -5.96
CA SER A 205 -18.97 -9.19 -6.51
C SER A 205 -20.07 -8.79 -7.47
N VAL A 206 -20.52 -7.54 -7.38
CA VAL A 206 -21.65 -7.03 -8.16
C VAL A 206 -21.36 -5.65 -8.75
N LEU A 207 -21.99 -5.36 -9.88
CA LEU A 207 -22.28 -4.03 -10.38
C LEU A 207 -23.79 -3.86 -10.23
N ALA A 208 -24.21 -2.78 -9.59
CA ALA A 208 -25.62 -2.47 -9.44
C ALA A 208 -25.95 -1.06 -9.95
N ASP A 209 -27.18 -0.89 -10.38
CA ASP A 209 -27.77 0.41 -10.70
C ASP A 209 -28.97 0.67 -9.77
N ARG A 210 -28.79 1.60 -8.82
CA ARG A 210 -29.83 2.00 -7.85
C ARG A 210 -30.47 0.80 -7.15
N GLY A 211 -29.64 -0.15 -6.74
CA GLY A 211 -30.02 -1.37 -6.02
C GLY A 211 -30.36 -2.57 -6.90
N ALA A 212 -30.52 -2.40 -8.21
CA ALA A 212 -30.72 -3.50 -9.15
C ALA A 212 -29.36 -4.07 -9.60
N ILE A 213 -29.13 -5.36 -9.38
CA ILE A 213 -27.87 -6.01 -9.78
C ILE A 213 -27.87 -6.25 -11.29
N VAL A 214 -26.86 -5.71 -11.98
CA VAL A 214 -26.67 -5.81 -13.44
C VAL A 214 -25.66 -6.91 -13.81
N LEU A 215 -24.60 -7.05 -13.01
CA LEU A 215 -23.56 -8.06 -13.21
C LEU A 215 -23.19 -8.65 -11.85
N ALA A 216 -23.02 -9.97 -11.78
CA ALA A 216 -22.60 -10.66 -10.57
C ALA A 216 -21.53 -11.73 -10.87
N PHE A 217 -20.60 -11.92 -9.93
CA PHE A 217 -19.56 -12.94 -10.02
C PHE A 217 -19.20 -13.46 -8.63
N GLN A 218 -19.13 -14.78 -8.47
CA GLN A 218 -18.72 -15.42 -7.21
C GLN A 218 -17.36 -16.08 -7.36
N HIS A 219 -16.54 -15.96 -6.31
CA HIS A 219 -15.29 -16.72 -6.19
C HIS A 219 -15.10 -17.27 -4.79
N CYS A 220 -14.39 -18.40 -4.70
CA CYS A 220 -13.90 -18.97 -3.46
C CYS A 220 -12.38 -18.79 -3.33
N ARG A 221 -11.90 -18.55 -2.10
CA ARG A 221 -10.49 -18.43 -1.75
C ARG A 221 -9.92 -19.82 -1.45
N LEU A 222 -9.22 -20.41 -2.41
CA LEU A 222 -8.55 -21.71 -2.24
C LEU A 222 -7.38 -21.67 -1.26
N ALA A 223 -6.74 -20.52 -1.14
CA ALA A 223 -5.66 -20.29 -0.18
C ALA A 223 -5.69 -18.86 0.33
N GLU A 224 -5.66 -18.72 1.65
CA GLU A 224 -5.51 -17.45 2.36
C GLU A 224 -4.04 -17.26 2.77
N ALA A 225 -3.51 -16.06 2.56
CA ALA A 225 -2.13 -15.69 2.90
C ALA A 225 -1.93 -15.62 4.43
N SER A 226 -3.00 -15.38 5.18
CA SER A 226 -3.09 -15.44 6.64
C SER A 226 -4.50 -15.86 7.08
N GLU A 227 -4.66 -16.26 8.35
CA GLU A 227 -5.98 -16.50 8.97
C GLU A 227 -6.85 -15.23 8.98
N THR A 228 -6.21 -14.07 8.86
CA THR A 228 -6.81 -12.74 8.85
C THR A 228 -7.20 -12.25 7.45
N GLY A 229 -7.00 -13.08 6.41
CA GLY A 229 -7.46 -12.81 5.04
C GLY A 229 -6.35 -12.60 4.00
N GLY A 230 -6.73 -12.04 2.84
CA GLY A 230 -5.86 -11.87 1.68
C GLY A 230 -5.67 -13.16 0.89
N SER A 231 -6.32 -13.29 -0.26
CA SER A 231 -6.24 -14.53 -1.04
C SER A 231 -5.01 -14.56 -1.94
N SER A 232 -4.26 -15.68 -1.94
CA SER A 232 -3.19 -15.93 -2.91
C SER A 232 -3.67 -16.70 -4.13
N SER A 233 -4.66 -17.58 -3.96
CA SER A 233 -5.27 -18.40 -5.02
C SER A 233 -6.79 -18.39 -4.91
N ARG A 234 -7.48 -18.18 -6.03
CA ARG A 234 -8.95 -18.02 -6.13
C ARG A 234 -9.51 -18.88 -7.25
N ILE A 235 -10.73 -19.38 -7.09
CA ILE A 235 -11.48 -20.08 -8.14
C ILE A 235 -12.84 -19.41 -8.37
N GLY A 236 -13.26 -19.29 -9.63
CA GLY A 236 -14.62 -18.84 -9.97
C GLY A 236 -15.64 -19.96 -9.69
N GLU A 237 -16.73 -19.64 -9.00
CA GLU A 237 -17.79 -20.59 -8.66
C GLU A 237 -19.14 -20.14 -9.25
N PRO A 238 -20.10 -21.07 -9.41
CA PRO A 238 -21.50 -20.70 -9.61
C PRO A 238 -22.00 -19.76 -8.50
N LEU A 239 -22.92 -18.86 -8.83
CA LEU A 239 -23.58 -18.00 -7.84
C LEU A 239 -24.40 -18.88 -6.87
N ASP A 240 -24.12 -18.78 -5.56
CA ASP A 240 -24.96 -19.39 -4.53
C ASP A 240 -26.21 -18.51 -4.35
N ALA A 241 -27.39 -19.11 -4.57
CA ALA A 241 -28.67 -18.39 -4.51
C ALA A 241 -28.90 -17.69 -3.16
N ARG A 242 -28.46 -18.29 -2.05
CA ARG A 242 -28.65 -17.73 -0.70
C ARG A 242 -27.73 -16.54 -0.44
N LEU A 243 -26.50 -16.59 -0.95
CA LEU A 243 -25.59 -15.44 -0.91
C LEU A 243 -26.12 -14.32 -1.79
N MET A 244 -26.62 -14.66 -2.99
CA MET A 244 -27.21 -13.68 -3.89
C MET A 244 -28.46 -13.01 -3.32
N GLU A 245 -29.32 -13.74 -2.61
CA GLU A 245 -30.47 -13.17 -1.90
C GLU A 245 -30.03 -12.13 -0.86
N ALA A 246 -29.04 -12.46 -0.03
CA ALA A 246 -28.47 -11.54 0.94
C ALA A 246 -27.84 -10.30 0.27
N VAL A 247 -27.08 -10.50 -0.81
CA VAL A 247 -26.46 -9.42 -1.60
C VAL A 247 -27.52 -8.51 -2.23
N ALA A 248 -28.57 -9.08 -2.83
CA ALA A 248 -29.66 -8.32 -3.44
C ALA A 248 -30.43 -7.49 -2.40
N ALA A 249 -30.70 -8.06 -1.21
CA ALA A 249 -31.35 -7.34 -0.12
C ALA A 249 -30.51 -6.12 0.34
N LEU A 250 -29.22 -6.31 0.55
CA LEU A 250 -28.30 -5.24 0.95
C LEU A 250 -28.13 -4.17 -0.14
N ALA A 251 -27.97 -4.59 -1.40
CA ALA A 251 -27.86 -3.67 -2.53
C ALA A 251 -29.13 -2.82 -2.69
N LYS A 252 -30.31 -3.44 -2.59
CA LYS A 252 -31.60 -2.73 -2.63
C LYS A 252 -31.76 -1.75 -1.48
N ALA A 253 -31.45 -2.17 -0.26
CA ALA A 253 -31.63 -1.35 0.94
C ALA A 253 -30.74 -0.09 0.98
N THR A 254 -29.62 -0.11 0.23
CA THR A 254 -28.67 1.02 0.14
C THR A 254 -28.75 1.75 -1.20
N ALA A 255 -29.72 1.39 -2.04
CA ALA A 255 -29.82 1.83 -3.43
C ALA A 255 -28.48 1.76 -4.18
N LEU A 256 -27.72 0.67 -3.97
CA LEU A 256 -26.35 0.52 -4.46
C LEU A 256 -26.27 0.86 -5.95
N HIS A 257 -25.53 1.91 -6.27
CA HIS A 257 -25.13 2.26 -7.63
C HIS A 257 -23.60 2.14 -7.71
N GLY A 258 -23.07 1.41 -8.68
CA GLY A 258 -21.65 1.12 -8.81
C GLY A 258 -21.26 -0.29 -8.40
N VAL A 259 -19.96 -0.49 -8.13
CA VAL A 259 -19.38 -1.82 -7.86
C VAL A 259 -19.22 -2.07 -6.37
N ALA A 260 -19.47 -3.31 -5.95
CA ALA A 260 -19.19 -3.77 -4.59
C ALA A 260 -18.79 -5.24 -4.56
N MET A 261 -17.95 -5.62 -3.60
CA MET A 261 -17.66 -7.02 -3.27
C MET A 261 -18.10 -7.31 -1.84
N PHE A 262 -19.05 -8.24 -1.70
CA PHE A 262 -19.53 -8.77 -0.44
C PHE A 262 -18.68 -9.97 -0.05
N GLU A 263 -17.99 -9.87 1.08
CA GLU A 263 -17.16 -10.94 1.62
C GLU A 263 -17.95 -11.78 2.62
N PHE A 264 -17.94 -13.09 2.40
CA PHE A 264 -18.58 -14.08 3.26
C PHE A 264 -17.56 -15.09 3.76
N ARG A 265 -17.89 -15.75 4.87
CA ARG A 265 -17.37 -17.09 5.17
C ARG A 265 -18.50 -18.09 5.08
N ARG A 266 -18.24 -19.24 4.44
CA ARG A 266 -19.19 -20.33 4.23
C ARG A 266 -18.61 -21.63 4.80
N ALA A 267 -19.40 -22.37 5.55
CA ALA A 267 -19.10 -23.73 5.98
C ALA A 267 -19.69 -24.72 4.94
N PRO A 268 -18.86 -25.36 4.09
CA PRO A 268 -19.35 -26.14 2.95
C PRO A 268 -20.29 -27.28 3.35
N GLU A 269 -20.02 -27.94 4.47
CA GLU A 269 -20.73 -29.15 4.91
C GLU A 269 -22.16 -28.85 5.37
N SER A 270 -22.36 -27.68 6.00
CA SER A 270 -23.68 -27.26 6.52
C SER A 270 -24.38 -26.25 5.61
N GLY A 271 -23.66 -25.66 4.65
CA GLY A 271 -24.14 -24.55 3.84
C GLY A 271 -24.37 -23.24 4.62
N ARG A 272 -24.06 -23.20 5.92
CA ARG A 272 -24.15 -21.98 6.73
C ARG A 272 -23.13 -20.96 6.24
N PHE A 273 -23.51 -19.70 6.24
CA PHE A 273 -22.60 -18.60 5.90
C PHE A 273 -22.80 -17.42 6.85
N ILE A 274 -21.83 -16.51 6.85
CA ILE A 274 -21.94 -15.19 7.46
C ILE A 274 -21.34 -14.13 6.54
N LEU A 275 -21.91 -12.93 6.56
CA LEU A 275 -21.30 -11.73 5.98
C LEU A 275 -20.17 -11.24 6.90
N LEU A 276 -19.01 -10.93 6.31
CA LEU A 276 -17.84 -10.40 7.00
C LEU A 276 -17.67 -8.89 6.82
N GLU A 277 -17.72 -8.43 5.57
CA GLU A 277 -17.59 -7.02 5.20
C GLU A 277 -18.06 -6.81 3.76
N VAL A 278 -18.26 -5.56 3.37
CA VAL A 278 -18.60 -5.16 2.00
C VAL A 278 -17.61 -4.10 1.55
N ASN A 279 -16.96 -4.33 0.41
CA ASN A 279 -16.00 -3.41 -0.18
C ASN A 279 -16.64 -2.70 -1.37
N CYS A 280 -17.06 -1.45 -1.21
CA CYS A 280 -17.67 -0.61 -2.28
C CYS A 280 -16.61 0.00 -3.20
N ARG A 281 -15.84 -0.87 -3.84
CA ARG A 281 -14.85 -0.52 -4.87
C ARG A 281 -14.42 -1.77 -5.60
N PHE A 282 -13.60 -1.59 -6.63
CA PHE A 282 -12.89 -2.70 -7.24
C PHE A 282 -12.01 -3.44 -6.21
N TRP A 283 -11.96 -4.76 -6.35
CA TRP A 283 -11.37 -5.69 -5.40
C TRP A 283 -10.13 -6.39 -5.96
N GLY A 284 -9.32 -6.96 -5.07
CA GLY A 284 -8.04 -7.58 -5.46
C GLY A 284 -8.16 -8.87 -6.29
N SER A 285 -9.32 -9.53 -6.29
CA SER A 285 -9.61 -10.70 -7.15
C SER A 285 -10.34 -10.33 -8.45
N LEU A 286 -10.44 -9.04 -8.78
CA LEU A 286 -11.00 -8.57 -10.06
C LEU A 286 -10.39 -9.25 -11.30
N PRO A 287 -9.07 -9.52 -11.38
CA PRO A 287 -8.49 -10.25 -12.52
C PRO A 287 -9.17 -11.58 -12.81
N LEU A 288 -9.62 -12.31 -11.78
CA LEU A 288 -10.34 -13.58 -11.95
C LEU A 288 -11.71 -13.36 -12.60
N ALA A 289 -12.47 -12.35 -12.15
CA ALA A 289 -13.78 -12.03 -12.72
C ALA A 289 -13.65 -11.67 -14.21
N VAL A 290 -12.75 -10.75 -14.55
CA VAL A 290 -12.50 -10.32 -15.94
C VAL A 290 -12.03 -11.49 -16.80
N ALA A 291 -11.08 -12.30 -16.31
CA ALA A 291 -10.63 -13.48 -17.04
C ALA A 291 -11.73 -14.55 -17.21
N SER A 292 -12.74 -14.54 -16.34
CA SER A 292 -13.89 -15.44 -16.43
C SER A 292 -14.98 -14.94 -17.40
N GLY A 293 -14.92 -13.68 -17.84
CA GLY A 293 -15.91 -13.05 -18.72
C GLY A 293 -16.79 -12.01 -18.02
N ALA A 294 -16.72 -11.90 -16.68
CA ALA A 294 -17.41 -10.87 -15.92
C ALA A 294 -16.58 -9.57 -15.93
N ASP A 295 -16.68 -8.80 -17.01
CA ASP A 295 -15.91 -7.57 -17.22
C ASP A 295 -16.51 -6.35 -16.50
N PHE A 296 -16.34 -6.32 -15.17
CA PHE A 296 -16.83 -5.22 -14.33
C PHE A 296 -16.32 -3.83 -14.73
N PRO A 297 -15.03 -3.62 -15.11
CA PRO A 297 -14.58 -2.29 -15.51
C PRO A 297 -15.29 -1.76 -16.76
N ALA A 298 -15.46 -2.60 -17.79
CA ALA A 298 -16.18 -2.21 -19.00
C ALA A 298 -17.67 -1.95 -18.71
N ALA A 299 -18.32 -2.84 -17.95
CA ALA A 299 -19.71 -2.68 -17.55
C ALA A 299 -19.92 -1.42 -16.68
N ALA A 300 -19.03 -1.14 -15.74
CA ALA A 300 -19.07 0.08 -14.94
C ALA A 300 -18.90 1.32 -15.83
N ALA A 301 -17.93 1.32 -16.75
CA ALA A 301 -17.75 2.44 -17.69
C ALA A 301 -19.02 2.71 -18.53
N ALA A 302 -19.68 1.65 -19.01
CA ALA A 302 -20.96 1.76 -19.71
C ALA A 302 -22.05 2.36 -18.80
N LEU A 303 -22.20 1.87 -17.57
CA LEU A 303 -23.19 2.39 -16.62
C LEU A 303 -22.97 3.89 -16.32
N TYR A 304 -21.74 4.29 -16.00
CA TYR A 304 -21.44 5.65 -15.57
C TYR A 304 -21.46 6.67 -16.73
N VAL A 305 -21.12 6.26 -17.95
CA VAL A 305 -21.03 7.19 -19.10
C VAL A 305 -22.26 7.13 -20.00
N ALA A 306 -22.81 5.94 -20.25
CA ALA A 306 -23.97 5.74 -21.11
C ALA A 306 -25.29 5.57 -20.34
N GLY A 307 -25.26 5.44 -19.02
CA GLY A 307 -26.45 5.30 -18.17
C GLY A 307 -27.04 3.89 -18.12
N ALA A 308 -26.44 2.92 -18.82
CA ALA A 308 -26.86 1.53 -18.83
C ALA A 308 -25.64 0.61 -19.04
N ALA A 309 -25.74 -0.59 -18.47
CA ALA A 309 -24.78 -1.65 -18.70
C ALA A 309 -25.52 -2.94 -19.07
N GLU A 310 -24.96 -3.69 -20.00
CA GLU A 310 -25.51 -4.97 -20.41
C GLU A 310 -25.21 -6.05 -19.36
N PRO A 311 -26.12 -7.01 -19.14
CA PRO A 311 -25.81 -8.21 -18.38
C PRO A 311 -24.62 -8.94 -19.03
N GLY A 312 -23.61 -9.31 -18.25
CA GLY A 312 -22.46 -10.03 -18.79
C GLY A 312 -22.88 -11.36 -19.43
N ALA A 313 -22.45 -11.61 -20.66
CA ALA A 313 -22.71 -12.87 -21.36
C ALA A 313 -21.62 -13.92 -21.05
N ASP A 314 -22.02 -15.18 -20.89
CA ASP A 314 -21.17 -16.37 -20.80
C ASP A 314 -20.01 -16.30 -19.78
N ILE A 315 -20.34 -16.11 -18.50
CA ILE A 315 -19.38 -16.14 -17.40
C ILE A 315 -18.93 -17.58 -17.14
N ARG A 316 -17.64 -17.85 -17.33
CA ARG A 316 -17.01 -19.16 -17.11
C ARG A 316 -16.71 -19.40 -15.63
N ILE A 317 -17.10 -20.57 -15.13
CA ILE A 317 -16.76 -21.06 -13.78
C ILE A 317 -15.55 -22.00 -13.81
N GLY A 318 -14.96 -22.27 -12.65
CA GLY A 318 -13.83 -23.21 -12.48
C GLY A 318 -12.45 -22.65 -12.86
N LEU A 319 -12.38 -21.42 -13.35
CA LEU A 319 -11.10 -20.76 -13.64
C LEU A 319 -10.36 -20.45 -12.33
N VAL A 320 -9.07 -20.82 -12.25
CA VAL A 320 -8.20 -20.53 -11.10
C VAL A 320 -7.15 -19.49 -11.47
N LEU A 321 -7.14 -18.37 -10.74
CA LEU A 321 -6.12 -17.32 -10.84
C LEU A 321 -5.39 -17.10 -9.51
N ARG A 322 -4.16 -16.59 -9.62
CA ARG A 322 -3.23 -16.46 -8.49
C ARG A 322 -2.56 -15.10 -8.47
N ASP A 323 -2.41 -14.58 -7.26
CA ASP A 323 -1.54 -13.43 -6.99
C ASP A 323 -0.11 -13.90 -6.76
N LEU A 324 0.81 -13.45 -7.61
CA LEU A 324 2.22 -13.81 -7.52
C LEU A 324 2.84 -13.37 -6.18
N GLY A 325 2.43 -12.20 -5.65
CA GLY A 325 2.93 -11.69 -4.37
C GLY A 325 2.50 -12.57 -3.19
N GLY A 326 1.21 -12.89 -3.11
CA GLY A 326 0.65 -13.80 -2.12
C GLY A 326 1.26 -15.21 -2.18
N GLU A 327 1.48 -15.75 -3.38
CA GLU A 327 2.15 -17.05 -3.55
C GLU A 327 3.59 -17.03 -3.04
N TYR A 328 4.34 -15.97 -3.34
CA TYR A 328 5.70 -15.77 -2.81
C TYR A 328 5.70 -15.71 -1.28
N TYR A 329 4.82 -14.90 -0.69
CA TYR A 329 4.70 -14.78 0.76
C TYR A 329 4.37 -16.12 1.43
N ARG A 330 3.44 -16.89 0.84
CA ARG A 330 3.07 -18.23 1.31
C ARG A 330 4.27 -19.18 1.32
N VAL A 331 5.03 -19.24 0.22
CA VAL A 331 6.22 -20.08 0.12
C VAL A 331 7.25 -19.72 1.20
N LEU A 332 7.51 -18.42 1.42
CA LEU A 332 8.44 -17.97 2.46
C LEU A 332 7.98 -18.32 3.88
N ARG A 333 6.68 -18.17 4.17
CA ARG A 333 6.10 -18.52 5.48
C ARG A 333 6.21 -20.01 5.75
N THR A 334 5.80 -20.86 4.79
CA THR A 334 5.90 -22.32 4.92
C THR A 334 7.34 -22.79 5.05
N ALA A 335 8.28 -22.19 4.31
CA ALA A 335 9.71 -22.49 4.45
C ALA A 335 10.23 -22.14 5.85
N SER A 336 9.79 -21.01 6.42
CA SER A 336 10.20 -20.57 7.76
C SER A 336 9.65 -21.46 8.88
N ALA A 337 8.44 -22.01 8.72
CA ALA A 337 7.84 -22.95 9.68
C ALA A 337 8.46 -24.35 9.63
N ALA A 338 8.90 -24.82 8.46
CA ALA A 338 9.44 -26.16 8.26
C ALA A 338 10.93 -26.32 8.64
N THR A 339 11.61 -25.25 9.04
CA THR A 339 13.05 -25.25 9.36
C THR A 339 13.29 -24.78 10.79
N SER A 340 12.98 -25.65 11.73
CA SER A 340 13.34 -25.49 13.15
C SER A 340 14.85 -25.70 13.41
N SER A 341 15.57 -26.38 12.51
CA SER A 341 17.00 -26.71 12.67
C SER A 341 17.97 -26.04 11.69
N ALA A 342 17.49 -25.35 10.64
CA ALA A 342 18.35 -24.67 9.68
C ALA A 342 18.49 -23.18 10.02
N GLY A 343 19.73 -22.68 10.11
CA GLY A 343 20.02 -21.26 10.33
C GLY A 343 19.33 -20.35 9.31
N LYS A 344 19.21 -19.04 9.61
CA LYS A 344 18.50 -18.04 8.79
C LYS A 344 18.85 -18.05 7.28
N ILE A 345 20.02 -18.58 6.90
CA ILE A 345 20.52 -18.72 5.53
C ILE A 345 19.87 -19.90 4.79
N GLY A 346 19.71 -21.06 5.44
CA GLY A 346 19.06 -22.24 4.86
C GLY A 346 17.59 -21.98 4.54
N ARG A 347 16.90 -21.21 5.39
CA ARG A 347 15.47 -20.88 5.22
C ARG A 347 15.19 -20.03 3.98
N ALA A 348 16.03 -19.02 3.74
CA ALA A 348 15.91 -18.16 2.57
C ALA A 348 16.28 -18.90 1.28
N ALA A 349 17.36 -19.69 1.29
CA ALA A 349 17.78 -20.47 0.13
C ALA A 349 16.77 -21.58 -0.24
N VAL A 350 16.19 -22.26 0.75
CA VAL A 350 15.13 -23.27 0.54
C VAL A 350 13.82 -22.62 0.06
N GLY A 351 13.44 -21.47 0.62
CA GLY A 351 12.29 -20.70 0.14
C GLY A 351 12.45 -20.23 -1.32
N LEU A 352 13.68 -19.85 -1.71
CA LEU A 352 14.03 -19.44 -3.07
C LEU A 352 14.06 -20.60 -4.07
N GLY A 353 14.66 -21.73 -3.68
CA GLY A 353 14.64 -22.95 -4.48
C GLY A 353 13.22 -23.48 -4.70
N ARG A 354 12.37 -23.43 -3.66
CA ARG A 354 10.95 -23.79 -3.76
C ARG A 354 10.14 -22.79 -4.59
N LEU A 355 10.47 -21.50 -4.58
CA LEU A 355 9.80 -20.51 -5.44
C LEU A 355 10.14 -20.71 -6.92
N ALA A 356 11.41 -20.99 -7.23
CA ALA A 356 11.82 -21.34 -8.59
C ALA A 356 11.10 -22.60 -9.10
N LEU A 357 10.83 -23.55 -8.21
CA LEU A 357 10.02 -24.75 -8.47
C LEU A 357 8.49 -24.49 -8.46
N ALA A 358 8.01 -23.44 -7.77
CA ALA A 358 6.60 -23.05 -7.66
C ALA A 358 6.13 -22.09 -8.77
N LEU A 359 7.03 -21.74 -9.70
CA LEU A 359 6.77 -21.07 -10.98
C LEU A 359 6.69 -22.08 -12.16
N PRO A 360 5.95 -23.20 -12.10
CA PRO A 360 5.85 -24.08 -13.25
C PRO A 360 5.09 -23.39 -14.39
N PHE A 361 5.48 -23.75 -15.60
CA PHE A 361 4.72 -23.57 -16.84
C PHE A 361 3.27 -24.06 -16.63
N GLY A 362 2.28 -23.30 -17.13
CA GLY A 362 0.86 -23.69 -17.13
C GLY A 362 -0.03 -23.10 -16.02
N ARG A 363 0.52 -22.38 -15.03
CA ARG A 363 -0.29 -21.65 -14.03
C ARG A 363 -0.66 -20.25 -14.52
N LYS A 364 -1.90 -19.80 -14.26
CA LYS A 364 -2.39 -18.45 -14.56
C LYS A 364 -2.20 -17.51 -13.36
N PHE A 365 -1.68 -16.32 -13.61
CA PHE A 365 -1.40 -15.28 -12.63
C PHE A 365 -2.07 -13.96 -13.01
N ASP A 366 -2.44 -13.16 -12.02
CA ASP A 366 -3.18 -11.89 -12.18
C ASP A 366 -2.48 -10.93 -13.18
N SER A 367 -1.15 -10.83 -13.11
CA SER A 367 -0.37 -9.92 -13.95
C SER A 367 -0.01 -10.47 -15.34
N HIS A 368 -0.27 -11.75 -15.62
CA HIS A 368 0.07 -12.39 -16.90
C HIS A 368 -1.05 -12.24 -17.92
N ALA A 369 -0.74 -11.62 -19.07
CA ALA A 369 -1.62 -11.53 -20.22
C ALA A 369 -0.78 -11.59 -21.52
N ALA A 370 -1.23 -12.35 -22.52
CA ALA A 370 -0.47 -12.55 -23.76
C ALA A 370 -0.42 -11.27 -24.63
N ASP A 371 -1.51 -10.50 -24.61
CA ASP A 371 -1.66 -9.24 -25.32
C ASP A 371 -0.95 -8.06 -24.62
N ASP A 372 -0.58 -8.23 -23.34
CA ASP A 372 0.09 -7.22 -22.50
C ASP A 372 1.10 -7.87 -21.52
N PRO A 373 2.24 -8.39 -22.03
CA PRO A 373 3.16 -9.21 -21.24
C PRO A 373 4.12 -8.40 -20.34
N ALA A 374 4.33 -7.12 -20.61
CA ALA A 374 5.35 -6.31 -19.92
C ALA A 374 5.17 -6.22 -18.39
N PRO A 375 3.95 -6.03 -17.83
CA PRO A 375 3.72 -6.06 -16.38
C PRO A 375 4.20 -7.34 -15.70
N TRP A 376 3.98 -8.50 -16.32
CA TRP A 376 4.41 -9.81 -15.79
C TRP A 376 5.93 -9.90 -15.69
N HIS A 377 6.64 -9.54 -16.76
CA HIS A 377 8.10 -9.58 -16.77
C HIS A 377 8.70 -8.58 -15.77
N ARG A 378 8.11 -7.38 -15.67
CA ARG A 378 8.54 -6.36 -14.71
C ARG A 378 8.33 -6.81 -13.27
N GLN A 379 7.18 -7.41 -12.95
CA GLN A 379 6.91 -7.93 -11.60
C GLN A 379 7.89 -9.04 -11.23
N ARG A 380 8.16 -9.99 -12.14
CA ARG A 380 9.16 -11.04 -11.91
C ARG A 380 10.57 -10.48 -11.75
N GLY A 381 10.95 -9.52 -12.58
CA GLY A 381 12.23 -8.84 -12.47
C GLY A 381 12.39 -8.06 -11.17
N GLN A 382 11.31 -7.46 -10.66
CA GLN A 382 11.29 -6.83 -9.32
C GLN A 382 11.52 -7.87 -8.22
N MET A 383 10.77 -8.97 -8.23
CA MET A 383 10.93 -10.04 -7.24
C MET A 383 12.33 -10.62 -7.25
N ALA A 384 12.87 -10.94 -8.43
CA ALA A 384 14.24 -11.42 -8.58
C ALA A 384 15.24 -10.40 -8.02
N ARG A 385 15.08 -9.11 -8.33
CA ARG A 385 15.94 -8.05 -7.78
C ARG A 385 15.85 -7.95 -6.26
N THR A 386 14.67 -8.03 -5.65
CA THR A 386 14.50 -8.02 -4.18
C THR A 386 15.27 -9.20 -3.55
N ILE A 387 15.14 -10.38 -4.14
CA ILE A 387 15.84 -11.59 -3.72
C ILE A 387 17.36 -11.43 -3.83
N PHE A 388 17.85 -11.02 -5.01
CA PHE A 388 19.27 -10.81 -5.24
C PHE A 388 19.83 -9.67 -4.40
N ALA A 389 19.06 -8.61 -4.15
CA ALA A 389 19.46 -7.51 -3.29
C ALA A 389 19.62 -7.96 -1.83
N ALA A 390 18.72 -8.81 -1.33
CA ALA A 390 18.84 -9.38 0.02
C ALA A 390 20.11 -10.24 0.18
N LEU A 391 20.44 -11.05 -0.83
CA LEU A 391 21.69 -11.83 -0.89
C LEU A 391 22.92 -10.93 -1.03
N ALA A 392 22.89 -9.99 -1.98
CA ALA A 392 23.98 -9.07 -2.24
C ALA A 392 24.26 -8.16 -1.04
N LYS A 393 23.24 -7.72 -0.29
CA LYS A 393 23.42 -6.90 0.94
C LYS A 393 24.36 -7.59 1.93
N ARG A 394 24.27 -8.92 2.06
CA ARG A 394 25.11 -9.73 2.95
C ARG A 394 26.54 -9.92 2.42
N LEU A 395 26.70 -9.97 1.10
CA LEU A 395 27.98 -10.20 0.42
C LEU A 395 28.69 -8.90 0.01
N THR A 396 28.02 -7.75 0.09
CA THR A 396 28.60 -6.47 -0.29
C THR A 396 29.66 -6.12 0.75
N SER A 397 30.93 -6.11 0.32
CA SER A 397 32.03 -5.71 1.17
C SER A 397 31.96 -4.21 1.50
N ALA A 398 32.55 -3.81 2.64
CA ALA A 398 32.73 -2.41 2.99
C ALA A 398 33.48 -1.62 1.89
N SER A 399 34.38 -2.29 1.15
CA SER A 399 35.10 -1.68 0.02
C SER A 399 34.20 -1.30 -1.16
N ARG A 400 33.21 -2.13 -1.51
CA ARG A 400 32.22 -1.77 -2.55
C ARG A 400 31.32 -0.62 -2.12
N ARG A 401 30.87 -0.60 -0.86
CA ARG A 401 30.09 0.52 -0.28
C ARG A 401 30.87 1.83 -0.38
N ARG A 402 32.12 1.85 0.11
CA ARG A 402 33.01 3.02 0.00
C ARG A 402 33.23 3.46 -1.45
N ARG A 403 33.34 2.53 -2.40
CA ARG A 403 33.47 2.86 -3.83
C ARG A 403 32.23 3.58 -4.37
N ARG A 404 31.02 3.13 -4.01
CA ARG A 404 29.76 3.80 -4.38
C ARG A 404 29.68 5.20 -3.79
N ALA A 405 30.00 5.37 -2.51
CA ALA A 405 30.04 6.67 -1.87
C ALA A 405 31.02 7.63 -2.56
N ARG A 406 32.24 7.17 -2.90
CA ARG A 406 33.20 7.98 -3.67
C ARG A 406 32.69 8.40 -5.04
N ALA A 407 31.95 7.52 -5.74
CA ALA A 407 31.34 7.87 -7.01
C ALA A 407 30.26 8.96 -6.85
N ALA A 408 29.40 8.84 -5.84
CA ALA A 408 28.37 9.84 -5.54
C ALA A 408 28.98 11.19 -5.10
N LEU A 409 30.07 11.19 -4.32
CA LEU A 409 30.81 12.39 -3.94
C LEU A 409 31.43 13.10 -5.14
N ARG A 410 32.03 12.36 -6.09
CA ARG A 410 32.57 12.95 -7.32
C ARG A 410 31.47 13.61 -8.16
N ARG A 411 30.30 12.99 -8.26
CA ARG A 411 29.13 13.59 -8.93
C ARG A 411 28.61 14.82 -8.21
N LEU A 412 28.56 14.80 -6.88
CA LEU A 412 28.18 15.96 -6.07
C LEU A 412 29.13 17.13 -6.34
N HIS A 413 30.44 16.85 -6.39
CA HIS A 413 31.44 17.86 -6.69
C HIS A 413 31.28 18.46 -8.10
N ALA A 414 31.13 17.61 -9.12
CA ALA A 414 30.89 18.05 -10.49
C ALA A 414 29.62 18.92 -10.61
N ARG A 415 28.51 18.48 -10.00
CA ARG A 415 27.24 19.23 -9.96
C ARG A 415 27.36 20.54 -9.18
N GLY A 416 28.24 20.62 -8.19
CA GLY A 416 28.51 21.85 -7.46
C GLY A 416 29.11 22.96 -8.34
N HIS A 417 29.95 22.60 -9.31
CA HIS A 417 30.47 23.52 -10.33
C HIS A 417 29.38 23.99 -11.31
N GLU A 418 28.35 23.17 -11.53
CA GLU A 418 27.15 23.52 -12.29
C GLU A 418 26.13 24.34 -11.47
N GLY A 419 26.50 24.82 -10.28
CA GLY A 419 25.63 25.60 -9.38
C GLY A 419 24.64 24.77 -8.56
N ARG A 420 24.64 23.44 -8.66
CA ARG A 420 23.70 22.55 -7.96
C ARG A 420 24.27 22.15 -6.59
N ARG A 421 24.23 23.10 -5.65
CA ARG A 421 24.81 22.97 -4.29
C ARG A 421 23.84 22.35 -3.25
N ALA A 422 22.60 22.10 -3.64
CA ALA A 422 21.58 21.57 -2.74
C ALA A 422 21.83 20.09 -2.37
N ILE A 423 21.73 19.77 -1.08
CA ILE A 423 21.80 18.44 -0.50
C ILE A 423 20.50 18.17 0.25
N VAL A 424 19.81 17.08 -0.14
CA VAL A 424 18.58 16.64 0.53
C VAL A 424 18.89 15.47 1.45
N MET A 425 18.75 15.66 2.76
CA MET A 425 18.77 14.60 3.77
C MET A 425 17.39 13.94 3.85
N LEU A 426 17.29 12.66 3.48
CA LEU A 426 16.02 11.95 3.39
C LEU A 426 15.97 10.76 4.35
N CYS A 427 14.96 10.72 5.21
CA CYS A 427 14.57 9.50 5.93
C CYS A 427 13.06 9.29 5.84
N HIS A 428 12.53 8.18 6.35
CA HIS A 428 11.11 7.87 6.23
C HIS A 428 10.19 8.99 6.78
N GLY A 429 10.38 9.35 8.05
CA GLY A 429 9.45 10.25 8.74
C GLY A 429 9.83 11.73 8.79
N ASN A 430 11.10 12.08 8.54
CA ASN A 430 11.63 13.44 8.75
C ASN A 430 11.33 14.04 10.14
N ILE A 431 11.50 13.22 11.18
CA ILE A 431 11.33 13.65 12.60
C ILE A 431 12.49 13.21 13.52
N CYS A 432 13.42 12.39 13.02
CA CYS A 432 14.56 11.88 13.82
C CYS A 432 15.89 12.01 13.05
N ARG A 433 16.13 11.09 12.10
CA ARG A 433 17.42 10.94 11.40
C ARG A 433 17.78 12.10 10.48
N SER A 434 16.93 12.40 9.49
CA SER A 434 17.22 13.46 8.52
C SER A 434 17.28 14.87 9.10
N PRO A 435 16.44 15.30 10.07
CA PRO A 435 16.61 16.63 10.65
C PRO A 435 17.87 16.76 11.50
N PHE A 436 18.25 15.71 12.24
CA PHE A 436 19.54 15.70 12.94
C PHE A 436 20.72 15.80 11.97
N ALA A 437 20.70 14.99 10.90
CA ALA A 437 21.76 15.01 9.89
C ALA A 437 21.86 16.36 9.16
N GLU A 438 20.73 17.03 8.87
CA GLU A 438 20.70 18.37 8.28
C GLU A 438 21.45 19.36 9.17
N GLN A 439 21.09 19.46 10.46
CA GLN A 439 21.68 20.43 11.37
C GLN A 439 23.17 20.14 11.62
N ARG A 440 23.56 18.87 11.77
CA ARG A 440 24.98 18.48 11.90
C ARG A 440 25.78 18.81 10.65
N LEU A 441 25.25 18.50 9.46
CA LEU A 441 25.93 18.84 8.21
C LEU A 441 26.05 20.35 8.05
N ARG A 442 25.00 21.11 8.37
CA ARG A 442 25.01 22.58 8.31
C ARG A 442 26.11 23.17 9.20
N ALA A 443 26.16 22.77 10.46
CA ALA A 443 27.19 23.24 11.39
C ALA A 443 28.62 22.90 10.90
N LYS A 444 28.84 21.67 10.45
CA LYS A 444 30.16 21.20 9.98
C LYS A 444 30.55 21.81 8.62
N ALA A 445 29.59 22.05 7.73
CA ALA A 445 29.82 22.73 6.45
C ALA A 445 30.21 24.19 6.66
N THR A 446 29.53 24.92 7.56
CA THR A 446 29.90 26.28 7.94
C THR A 446 31.31 26.35 8.51
N ALA A 447 31.65 25.46 9.46
CA ALA A 447 33.00 25.38 10.02
C ALA A 447 34.07 25.06 8.95
N ALA A 448 33.71 24.26 7.95
CA ALA A 448 34.56 23.93 6.82
C ALA A 448 34.56 24.98 5.68
N ARG A 449 33.78 26.06 5.79
CA ARG A 449 33.56 27.09 4.76
C ARG A 449 33.07 26.51 3.43
N LEU A 450 32.20 25.51 3.50
CA LEU A 450 31.53 24.93 2.34
C LEU A 450 30.20 25.66 2.11
N ASP A 451 30.02 26.18 0.91
CA ASP A 451 28.75 26.77 0.48
C ASP A 451 27.81 25.66 -0.01
N LEU A 452 26.90 25.22 0.86
CA LEU A 452 25.95 24.15 0.61
C LEU A 452 24.56 24.59 1.06
N ASP A 453 23.57 24.36 0.20
CA ASP A 453 22.17 24.45 0.60
C ASP A 453 21.74 23.08 1.13
N ILE A 454 21.34 22.99 2.39
CA ILE A 454 21.06 21.71 3.05
C ILE A 454 19.63 21.74 3.54
N VAL A 455 18.85 20.75 3.14
CA VAL A 455 17.47 20.57 3.55
C VAL A 455 17.22 19.13 3.96
N SER A 456 16.32 18.91 4.91
CA SER A 456 15.78 17.58 5.20
C SER A 456 14.32 17.42 4.78
N ALA A 457 13.98 16.21 4.34
CA ALA A 457 12.65 15.82 3.95
C ALA A 457 12.36 14.36 4.33
N GLY A 458 11.11 13.95 4.14
CA GLY A 458 10.63 12.58 4.35
C GLY A 458 9.64 12.12 3.29
N THR A 459 9.22 10.86 3.39
CA THR A 459 8.40 10.19 2.37
C THR A 459 7.03 9.76 2.90
N ILE A 460 6.79 9.93 4.21
CA ILE A 460 5.43 9.86 4.76
C ILE A 460 4.69 11.11 4.29
N GLY A 461 3.50 10.92 3.69
CA GLY A 461 2.60 11.99 3.26
C GLY A 461 2.01 12.83 4.40
N LEU A 462 2.77 13.19 5.44
CA LEU A 462 2.37 14.01 6.57
C LEU A 462 3.46 15.04 6.86
N GLU A 463 3.05 16.30 6.99
CA GLU A 463 3.92 17.46 7.28
C GLU A 463 3.64 18.07 8.65
N GLY A 464 4.51 18.98 9.10
CA GLY A 464 4.32 19.75 10.32
C GLY A 464 4.54 18.97 11.63
N ARG A 465 4.97 17.71 11.57
CA ARG A 465 5.21 16.89 12.77
C ARG A 465 6.48 17.34 13.48
N ARG A 466 6.44 17.36 14.81
CA ARG A 466 7.59 17.64 15.66
C ARG A 466 8.48 16.41 15.79
N SER A 467 9.77 16.65 16.02
CA SER A 467 10.69 15.61 16.50
C SER A 467 10.23 15.12 17.88
N PRO A 468 10.27 13.80 18.17
CA PRO A 468 9.95 13.28 19.51
C PRO A 468 10.88 13.85 20.58
N ASP A 469 10.41 13.96 21.83
CA ASP A 469 11.21 14.53 22.92
C ASP A 469 12.53 13.78 23.15
N GLN A 470 12.51 12.45 23.04
CA GLN A 470 13.71 11.62 23.10
C GLN A 470 14.73 11.96 22.00
N ALA A 471 14.24 12.28 20.80
CA ALA A 471 15.06 12.71 19.67
C ALA A 471 15.67 14.10 19.91
N ILE A 472 14.91 15.02 20.50
CA ILE A 472 15.37 16.37 20.84
C ILE A 472 16.45 16.30 21.93
N SER A 473 16.20 15.55 23.01
CA SER A 473 17.16 15.38 24.11
C SER A 473 18.47 14.75 23.65
N ALA A 474 18.41 13.69 22.84
CA ALA A 474 19.61 13.06 22.29
C ALA A 474 20.39 13.98 21.34
N ALA A 475 19.70 14.81 20.54
CA ALA A 475 20.36 15.78 19.66
C ALA A 475 21.11 16.85 20.46
N ARG A 476 20.51 17.35 21.55
CA ARG A 476 21.11 18.36 22.42
C ARG A 476 22.39 17.86 23.09
N ALA A 477 22.44 16.59 23.45
CA ALA A 477 23.65 15.95 23.98
C ALA A 477 24.84 16.02 23.01
N LEU A 478 24.57 16.16 21.71
CA LEU A 478 25.56 16.34 20.65
C LEU A 478 25.62 17.80 20.13
N GLY A 479 25.11 18.75 20.90
CA GLY A 479 25.15 20.18 20.57
C GLY A 479 24.24 20.58 19.41
N THR A 480 23.14 19.86 19.16
CA THR A 480 22.19 20.12 18.08
C THR A 480 20.79 20.33 18.62
N ASP A 481 20.12 21.40 18.22
CA ASP A 481 18.71 21.62 18.59
C ASP A 481 17.76 21.17 17.48
N LEU A 482 16.75 20.38 17.87
CA LEU A 482 15.68 19.90 16.98
C LEU A 482 14.30 20.40 17.39
N ALA A 483 14.18 21.23 18.43
CA ALA A 483 12.88 21.67 18.94
C ALA A 483 12.07 22.49 17.90
N GLY A 484 12.77 23.30 17.11
CA GLY A 484 12.17 24.08 16.01
C GLY A 484 11.83 23.26 14.76
N HIS A 485 12.32 22.03 14.62
CA HIS A 485 12.14 21.24 13.40
C HIS A 485 10.68 20.86 13.16
N ARG A 486 10.27 20.87 11.90
CA ARG A 486 8.96 20.39 11.44
C ARG A 486 9.14 19.51 10.21
N SER A 487 8.50 18.35 10.21
CA SER A 487 8.62 17.40 9.11
C SER A 487 8.08 17.99 7.80
N ARG A 488 8.78 17.73 6.70
CA ARG A 488 8.42 18.10 5.33
C ARG A 488 8.39 16.86 4.44
N PHE A 489 7.49 16.84 3.46
CA PHE A 489 7.49 15.82 2.43
C PHE A 489 8.52 16.13 1.36
N LEU A 490 9.08 15.09 0.74
CA LEU A 490 10.04 15.24 -0.33
C LEU A 490 9.37 15.84 -1.57
N ASP A 491 9.78 17.05 -1.94
CA ASP A 491 9.52 17.60 -3.25
C ASP A 491 10.36 16.85 -4.29
N VAL A 492 9.70 16.22 -5.26
CA VAL A 492 10.31 15.41 -6.31
C VAL A 492 11.16 16.25 -7.25
N GLU A 493 10.74 17.47 -7.58
CA GLU A 493 11.49 18.37 -8.45
C GLU A 493 12.70 18.95 -7.72
N GLN A 494 12.55 19.27 -6.43
CA GLN A 494 13.70 19.63 -5.59
C GLN A 494 14.72 18.49 -5.52
N ALA A 495 14.27 17.25 -5.36
CA ALA A 495 15.14 16.07 -5.33
C ALA A 495 15.89 15.86 -6.66
N ARG A 496 15.21 16.07 -7.80
CA ARG A 496 15.81 16.03 -9.14
C ARG A 496 16.85 17.15 -9.32
N ALA A 497 16.55 18.36 -8.86
CA ALA A 497 17.42 19.52 -8.95
C ALA A 497 18.67 19.42 -8.07
N ALA A 498 18.61 18.68 -6.95
CA ALA A 498 19.68 18.58 -5.98
C ALA A 498 21.01 18.04 -6.51
N GLY A 499 22.11 18.51 -5.92
CA GLY A 499 23.46 18.00 -6.12
C GLY A 499 23.60 16.57 -5.60
N ALA A 500 22.94 16.25 -4.48
CA ALA A 500 22.78 14.88 -3.98
C ALA A 500 21.53 14.71 -3.11
N VAL A 501 20.97 13.49 -3.13
CA VAL A 501 19.99 13.01 -2.15
C VAL A 501 20.67 11.98 -1.28
N ILE A 502 20.67 12.21 0.04
CA ILE A 502 21.37 11.41 1.03
C ILE A 502 20.38 10.62 1.88
N VAL A 503 20.57 9.30 1.97
CA VAL A 503 19.67 8.38 2.68
C VAL A 503 20.40 7.53 3.74
N PHE A 504 19.65 6.90 4.65
CA PHE A 504 20.19 6.19 5.81
C PHE A 504 20.12 4.66 5.68
N ASP A 505 19.13 4.14 4.95
CA ASP A 505 18.87 2.72 4.81
C ASP A 505 18.31 2.36 3.41
N ASP A 506 18.10 1.06 3.16
CA ASP A 506 17.53 0.59 1.89
C ASP A 506 16.04 0.93 1.75
N ARG A 507 15.31 1.08 2.86
CA ARG A 507 13.90 1.48 2.84
C ARG A 507 13.74 2.88 2.22
N ASN A 508 14.64 3.81 2.55
CA ASN A 508 14.62 5.14 1.95
C ASN A 508 14.89 5.09 0.44
N VAL A 509 15.75 4.17 -0.01
CA VAL A 509 16.00 3.94 -1.44
C VAL A 509 14.73 3.42 -2.13
N ASP A 510 14.06 2.44 -1.52
CA ASP A 510 12.80 1.92 -2.05
C ASP A 510 11.72 3.00 -2.10
N GLU A 511 11.63 3.87 -1.08
CA GLU A 511 10.68 4.99 -1.07
C GLU A 511 10.96 6.01 -2.18
N LEU A 512 12.24 6.33 -2.46
CA LEU A 512 12.63 7.15 -3.62
C LEU A 512 12.22 6.50 -4.94
N HIS A 513 12.38 5.17 -5.06
CA HIS A 513 11.95 4.43 -6.24
C HIS A 513 10.42 4.52 -6.43
N ARG A 514 9.64 4.43 -5.35
CA ARG A 514 8.18 4.60 -5.39
C ARG A 514 7.77 6.00 -5.81
N LEU A 515 8.54 7.02 -5.44
CA LEU A 515 8.33 8.39 -5.90
C LEU A 515 8.78 8.62 -7.35
N GLY A 516 9.33 7.62 -8.03
CA GLY A 516 9.75 7.74 -9.43
C GLY A 516 11.11 8.40 -9.61
N LEU A 517 11.96 8.44 -8.57
CA LEU A 517 13.31 9.01 -8.61
C LEU A 517 14.38 7.94 -8.94
N ASN A 518 14.04 7.01 -9.83
CA ASN A 518 14.91 5.91 -10.24
C ASN A 518 15.95 6.41 -11.25
N GLY A 519 17.22 6.50 -10.86
CA GLY A 519 18.32 6.84 -11.77
C GLY A 519 18.47 8.35 -12.11
N ASP A 520 17.46 9.16 -11.80
CA ASP A 520 17.42 10.60 -12.09
C ASP A 520 18.20 11.46 -11.06
N ILE A 521 18.54 10.88 -9.91
CA ILE A 521 19.16 11.59 -8.79
C ILE A 521 20.57 11.08 -8.50
N ASN A 522 21.42 11.96 -7.97
CA ASN A 522 22.69 11.54 -7.38
C ASN A 522 22.45 11.02 -5.96
N LEU A 523 22.14 9.73 -5.85
CA LEU A 523 21.87 9.06 -4.58
C LEU A 523 23.16 8.70 -3.84
N LEU A 524 23.28 9.12 -2.58
CA LEU A 524 24.35 8.74 -1.66
C LEU A 524 23.74 8.09 -0.41
N ARG A 525 24.26 6.92 0.00
CA ARG A 525 23.92 6.34 1.30
C ARG A 525 24.91 6.83 2.34
N LEU A 526 24.44 7.52 3.37
CA LEU A 526 25.27 8.00 4.46
C LEU A 526 26.13 6.88 5.13
N PRO A 527 25.60 5.68 5.45
CA PRO A 527 26.40 4.57 6.00
C PRO A 527 27.55 4.09 5.10
N ASP A 528 27.46 4.29 3.77
CA ASP A 528 28.50 3.83 2.85
C ASP A 528 29.83 4.58 3.04
N LEU A 529 29.79 5.78 3.63
CA LEU A 529 30.97 6.60 3.94
C LEU A 529 31.82 6.02 5.08
N THR A 530 31.20 5.35 6.05
CA THR A 530 31.88 4.66 7.14
C THR A 530 32.09 3.17 6.82
N GLY A 531 31.39 2.64 5.82
CA GLY A 531 31.42 1.23 5.42
C GLY A 531 30.40 0.35 6.15
N ARG A 532 29.53 0.98 6.96
CA ARG A 532 28.37 0.35 7.61
C ARG A 532 27.34 -0.09 6.57
N ALA A 533 26.47 -1.03 6.94
CA ALA A 533 25.40 -1.50 6.06
C ALA A 533 24.21 -0.52 6.03
N GLU A 534 23.82 0.01 7.19
CA GLU A 534 22.69 0.94 7.35
C GLU A 534 22.87 1.78 8.62
N ILE A 535 22.15 2.88 8.71
CA ILE A 535 21.92 3.64 9.95
C ILE A 535 20.46 3.43 10.32
N GLY A 536 20.22 2.65 11.38
CA GLY A 536 18.88 2.19 11.79
C GLY A 536 17.95 3.33 12.22
N ASP A 537 16.64 3.08 12.18
CA ASP A 537 15.64 4.04 12.68
C ASP A 537 15.54 3.96 14.21
N PRO A 538 15.79 5.04 14.97
CA PRO A 538 15.72 5.01 16.43
C PRO A 538 14.29 5.16 16.96
N TYR A 539 13.32 5.47 16.09
CA TYR A 539 11.94 5.74 16.50
C TYR A 539 11.31 4.51 17.20
N GLY A 540 10.82 4.71 18.42
CA GLY A 540 10.19 3.63 19.22
C GLY A 540 11.16 2.70 19.95
N HIS A 541 12.48 2.94 19.87
CA HIS A 541 13.50 2.05 20.45
C HIS A 541 14.23 2.63 21.69
N GLY A 542 13.70 3.71 22.27
CA GLY A 542 14.20 4.31 23.50
C GLY A 542 15.47 5.18 23.34
N PRO A 543 15.91 5.85 24.43
CA PRO A 543 16.97 6.87 24.38
C PRO A 543 18.34 6.35 23.92
N GLU A 544 18.74 5.14 24.31
CA GLU A 544 20.02 4.54 23.92
C GLU A 544 20.12 4.32 22.40
N ALA A 545 19.00 3.97 21.76
CA ALA A 545 18.95 3.82 20.31
C ALA A 545 19.18 5.17 19.61
N PHE A 546 18.61 6.26 20.14
CA PHE A 546 18.85 7.61 19.62
C PHE A 546 20.31 8.02 19.76
N ALA A 547 20.91 7.85 20.94
CA ALA A 547 22.31 8.21 21.19
C ALA A 547 23.25 7.48 20.22
N ARG A 548 23.06 6.16 20.05
CA ARG A 548 23.82 5.35 19.11
C ARG A 548 23.65 5.84 17.68
N VAL A 549 22.42 5.97 17.19
CA VAL A 549 22.13 6.35 15.80
C VAL A 549 22.66 7.75 15.50
N TYR A 550 22.52 8.71 16.41
CA TYR A 550 23.04 10.05 16.19
C TYR A 550 24.57 10.09 16.19
N GLY A 551 25.25 9.28 17.00
CA GLY A 551 26.69 9.09 16.90
C GLY A 551 27.12 8.55 15.53
N GLU A 552 26.39 7.56 14.99
CA GLU A 552 26.66 7.01 13.65
C GLU A 552 26.45 8.02 12.54
N ILE A 553 25.39 8.84 12.64
CA ILE A 553 25.13 9.94 11.70
C ILE A 553 26.27 10.96 11.78
N ASP A 554 26.69 11.32 12.98
CA ASP A 554 27.71 12.34 13.17
C ASP A 554 29.06 11.96 12.56
N GLU A 555 29.50 10.72 12.81
CA GLU A 555 30.69 10.12 12.22
C GLU A 555 30.61 10.13 10.68
N ALA A 556 29.47 9.75 10.12
CA ALA A 556 29.28 9.71 8.69
C ALA A 556 29.22 11.11 8.05
N VAL A 557 28.67 12.11 8.75
CA VAL A 557 28.69 13.51 8.33
C VAL A 557 30.13 14.06 8.30
N ASP A 558 31.00 13.68 9.25
CA ASP A 558 32.43 14.05 9.17
C ASP A 558 33.07 13.53 7.89
N ARG A 559 32.81 12.26 7.55
CA ARG A 559 33.31 11.65 6.32
C ARG A 559 32.73 12.32 5.07
N LEU A 560 31.49 12.77 5.12
CA LEU A 560 30.84 13.51 4.03
C LEU A 560 31.55 14.86 3.80
N VAL A 561 31.72 15.67 4.85
CA VAL A 561 32.39 16.97 4.77
C VAL A 561 33.84 16.82 4.28
N ALA A 562 34.58 15.87 4.84
CA ALA A 562 35.94 15.56 4.40
C ALA A 562 35.97 15.13 2.92
N GLY A 563 35.00 14.32 2.48
CA GLY A 563 34.87 13.87 1.09
C GLY A 563 34.55 15.00 0.12
N ILE A 564 33.69 15.95 0.51
CA ILE A 564 33.37 17.13 -0.31
C ILE A 564 34.60 18.03 -0.47
N ARG A 565 35.35 18.27 0.62
CA ARG A 565 36.61 19.06 0.58
C ARG A 565 37.69 18.38 -0.25
N GLY A 566 37.85 17.06 -0.09
CA GLY A 566 38.87 16.29 -0.79
C GLY A 566 38.60 16.13 -2.29
N ALA A 567 37.36 16.30 -2.75
CA ALA A 567 37.02 16.35 -4.16
C ALA A 567 37.19 17.75 -4.78
N ALA A 568 37.33 18.80 -3.95
CA ALA A 568 37.55 20.19 -4.35
C ALA A 568 39.02 20.60 -4.48
N ARG A 569 39.93 19.66 -4.18
CA ARG A 569 41.36 19.73 -4.47
C ARG A 569 41.65 18.76 -5.60
#